data_AF-A0A0C3RQM4-F1
#
_entry.id   AF-A0A0C3RQM4-F1
#
_cell.length_a   1.000
_cell.length_b   1.000
_cell.length_c   1.000
_cell.angle_alpha   90.00
_cell.angle_beta   90.00
_cell.angle_gamma   90.00
#
_symmetry.space_group_name_H-M   'P 1'
#
loop_
_entity.id
_entity.type
_entity.pdbx_description
1 polymer ?
#
loop_
_entity_poly.entity_id
_entity_poly.type
_entity_poly.pdbx_seq_one_letter_code
_entity_poly.pdbx_strand_id
1 'polypeptide(L)'
;MIFIINIVAIFASFSLNHMNAIYWGAVLPILYAIVVAPHALIGRPDIPRTAIRRTLDGKWNNAEDLASYIIKYWMAFAYPVTSWKKQRNSVILYLTSFFLGTVYFFEELFVAGTVMFTAGYALYHMSLRVDRPRSVYANQELREDTECEFARREWELAAMSIIAFSDLYPDDKPSKDSSNQVLEDADVKLLLAKHRYDNGASWL
;
A
#
# COMPACT_ATOMS: atom_id res chain seq x y z
N MET A 1 -5.88 12.10 14.37
CA MET A 1 -7.33 12.35 14.16
C MET A 1 -8.13 11.05 14.21
N ILE A 2 -8.01 10.12 13.26
CA ILE A 2 -8.76 8.85 13.27
C ILE A 2 -8.55 8.02 14.54
N PHE A 3 -7.32 7.94 15.05
CA PHE A 3 -7.04 7.26 16.32
C PHE A 3 -7.82 7.86 17.50
N ILE A 4 -7.78 9.19 17.64
CA ILE A 4 -8.49 9.92 18.72
C ILE A 4 -10.00 9.74 18.60
N ILE A 5 -10.54 9.83 17.38
CA ILE A 5 -11.97 9.62 17.13
C ILE A 5 -12.38 8.20 17.52
N ASN A 6 -11.58 7.18 17.20
CA ASN A 6 -11.87 5.81 17.62
C ASN A 6 -11.79 5.63 19.13
N ILE A 7 -10.81 6.21 19.81
CA ILE A 7 -10.72 6.15 21.27
C ILE A 7 -11.97 6.77 21.91
N VAL A 8 -12.36 7.96 21.48
CA VAL A 8 -13.55 8.65 22.00
C VAL A 8 -14.81 7.86 21.69
N ALA A 9 -14.93 7.31 20.47
CA ALA A 9 -16.07 6.50 20.07
C ALA A 9 -16.16 5.22 20.91
N ILE A 10 -15.07 4.50 21.11
CA ILE A 10 -15.02 3.30 21.96
C ILE A 10 -15.37 3.66 23.40
N PHE A 11 -14.74 4.69 23.96
CA PHE A 11 -15.02 5.13 25.33
C PHE A 11 -16.50 5.49 25.52
N ALA A 12 -17.09 6.25 24.59
CA ALA A 12 -18.51 6.57 24.62
C ALA A 12 -19.39 5.33 24.43
N SER A 13 -18.99 4.39 23.57
CA SER A 13 -19.73 3.16 23.26
C SER A 13 -19.90 2.24 24.48
N PHE A 14 -18.92 2.25 25.38
CA PHE A 14 -18.91 1.38 26.57
C PHE A 14 -19.21 2.12 27.89
N SER A 15 -19.05 3.44 27.94
CA SER A 15 -19.34 4.23 29.16
C SER A 15 -20.77 4.76 29.22
N LEU A 16 -21.39 4.97 28.06
CA LEU A 16 -22.80 5.39 27.96
C LEU A 16 -23.63 4.11 27.84
N ASN A 17 -24.33 3.76 28.92
CA ASN A 17 -25.06 2.51 29.14
C ASN A 17 -26.29 2.35 28.21
N HIS A 18 -26.08 2.46 26.90
CA HIS A 18 -27.07 2.41 25.84
C HIS A 18 -26.79 1.19 24.96
N MET A 19 -27.82 0.38 24.74
CA MET A 19 -27.73 -0.88 23.97
C MET A 19 -27.17 -0.70 22.54
N ASN A 20 -27.37 0.48 21.93
CA ASN A 20 -26.85 0.80 20.60
C ASN A 20 -25.48 1.50 20.61
N ALA A 21 -25.01 1.94 21.78
CA ALA A 21 -23.74 2.65 21.91
C ALA A 21 -22.57 1.77 21.49
N ILE A 22 -22.62 0.48 21.82
CA ILE A 22 -21.63 -0.56 21.52
C ILE A 22 -21.26 -0.62 20.03
N TYR A 23 -22.19 -0.27 19.11
CA TYR A 23 -21.97 -0.32 17.66
C TYR A 23 -21.30 0.94 17.07
N TRP A 24 -21.28 2.06 17.80
CA TRP A 24 -20.71 3.31 17.27
C TRP A 24 -19.20 3.23 17.06
N GLY A 25 -18.48 2.52 17.93
CA GLY A 25 -17.05 2.23 17.75
C GLY A 25 -16.73 1.43 16.48
N ALA A 26 -17.69 0.65 15.97
CA ALA A 26 -17.54 -0.18 14.78
C ALA A 26 -17.81 0.56 13.46
N VAL A 27 -18.48 1.71 13.50
CA VAL A 27 -18.90 2.45 12.29
C VAL A 27 -17.71 2.88 11.45
N LEU A 28 -16.68 3.45 12.09
CA LEU A 28 -15.58 4.10 11.37
C LEU A 28 -14.67 3.09 10.63
N PRO A 29 -14.28 1.95 11.23
CA PRO A 29 -13.60 0.91 10.49
C PRO A 29 -14.43 0.34 9.33
N ILE A 30 -15.73 0.06 9.53
CA ILE A 30 -16.61 -0.48 8.49
C ILE A 30 -16.74 0.50 7.31
N LEU A 31 -17.05 1.77 7.58
CA LEU A 31 -17.17 2.78 6.53
C LEU A 31 -15.89 2.93 5.73
N TYR A 32 -14.74 2.92 6.42
CA TYR A 32 -13.45 3.00 5.74
C TYR A 32 -13.17 1.75 4.89
N ALA A 33 -13.55 0.56 5.37
CA ALA A 33 -13.43 -0.68 4.61
C ALA A 33 -14.32 -0.69 3.36
N ILE A 34 -15.52 -0.09 3.41
CA ILE A 34 -16.44 -0.04 2.27
C ILE A 34 -16.01 1.01 1.25
N VAL A 35 -15.64 2.21 1.71
CA VAL A 35 -15.38 3.34 0.81
C VAL A 35 -13.95 3.32 0.27
N VAL A 36 -12.97 3.04 1.13
CA VAL A 36 -11.56 3.27 0.80
C VAL A 36 -10.85 1.97 0.39
N ALA A 37 -11.16 0.84 1.02
CA ALA A 37 -10.47 -0.42 0.72
C ALA A 37 -10.64 -0.91 -0.72
N PRO A 38 -11.81 -0.81 -1.38
CA PRO A 38 -11.95 -1.26 -2.77
C PRO A 38 -11.00 -0.54 -3.71
N HIS A 39 -10.87 0.80 -3.56
CA HIS A 39 -9.96 1.60 -4.37
C HIS A 39 -8.50 1.16 -4.20
N ALA A 40 -8.11 0.81 -2.98
CA ALA A 40 -6.77 0.35 -2.66
C ALA A 40 -6.47 -1.11 -3.05
N LEU A 41 -7.49 -1.98 -3.01
CA LEU A 41 -7.34 -3.43 -3.23
C LEU A 41 -7.57 -3.83 -4.70
N ILE A 42 -8.39 -3.08 -5.44
CA ILE A 42 -8.72 -3.40 -6.84
C ILE A 42 -7.61 -2.92 -7.80
N GLY A 43 -6.81 -1.92 -7.40
CA GLY A 43 -5.60 -1.50 -8.13
C GLY A 43 -5.88 -1.19 -9.60
N ARG A 44 -6.95 -0.44 -9.88
CA ARG A 44 -7.35 -0.12 -11.26
C ARG A 44 -6.49 1.04 -11.79
N PRO A 45 -5.65 0.81 -12.82
CA PRO A 45 -4.90 1.89 -13.43
C PRO A 45 -5.79 2.73 -14.35
N ASP A 46 -5.49 4.02 -14.45
CA ASP A 46 -6.14 4.92 -15.41
C ASP A 46 -5.65 4.65 -16.85
N ILE A 47 -4.41 4.18 -16.98
CA ILE A 47 -3.81 3.77 -18.26
C ILE A 47 -4.05 2.26 -18.48
N PRO A 48 -4.40 1.82 -19.71
CA PRO A 48 -4.49 0.40 -20.04
C PRO A 48 -3.18 -0.35 -19.76
N ARG A 49 -3.29 -1.57 -19.21
CA ARG A 49 -2.12 -2.42 -18.86
C ARG A 49 -1.16 -2.63 -20.04
N THR A 50 -1.71 -2.77 -21.24
CA THR A 50 -0.94 -2.94 -22.49
C THR A 50 -0.14 -1.69 -22.85
N ALA A 51 -0.67 -0.50 -22.56
CA ALA A 51 0.03 0.76 -22.78
C ALA A 51 1.16 0.95 -21.76
N ILE A 52 0.93 0.62 -20.48
CA ILE A 52 2.00 0.63 -19.45
C ILE A 52 3.18 -0.25 -19.88
N ARG A 53 2.91 -1.50 -20.28
CA ARG A 53 3.94 -2.44 -20.72
C ARG A 53 4.72 -1.89 -21.92
N ARG A 54 4.04 -1.44 -22.97
CA ARG A 54 4.70 -0.90 -24.18
C ARG A 54 5.61 0.28 -23.89
N THR A 55 5.19 1.19 -23.01
CA THR A 55 6.01 2.34 -22.64
C THR A 55 7.27 1.92 -21.88
N LEU A 56 7.16 0.89 -21.03
CA LEU A 56 8.29 0.37 -20.27
C LEU A 56 9.22 -0.51 -21.12
N ASP A 57 8.69 -1.31 -22.04
CA ASP A 57 9.49 -2.18 -22.95
C ASP A 57 10.52 -1.37 -23.75
N GLY A 58 10.23 -0.11 -24.09
CA GLY A 58 11.16 0.77 -24.80
C GLY A 58 12.34 1.29 -23.95
N LYS A 59 12.31 1.13 -22.63
CA LYS A 59 13.28 1.72 -21.69
C LYS A 59 13.90 0.72 -20.72
N TRP A 60 13.22 -0.40 -20.46
CA TRP A 60 13.56 -1.36 -19.42
C TRP A 60 13.58 -2.79 -19.97
N ASN A 61 14.61 -3.57 -19.61
CA ASN A 61 14.71 -4.98 -20.03
C ASN A 61 13.82 -5.94 -19.22
N ASN A 62 13.34 -5.52 -18.05
CA ASN A 62 12.46 -6.25 -17.15
C ASN A 62 11.06 -5.60 -17.09
N ALA A 63 10.63 -4.98 -18.20
CA ALA A 63 9.40 -4.23 -18.30
C ALA A 63 8.13 -5.01 -17.93
N GLU A 64 8.10 -6.33 -18.16
CA GLU A 64 6.96 -7.18 -17.77
C GLU A 64 6.78 -7.28 -16.25
N ASP A 65 7.87 -7.52 -15.53
CA ASP A 65 7.88 -7.58 -14.06
C ASP A 65 7.53 -6.19 -13.48
N LEU A 66 8.09 -5.12 -14.04
CA LEU A 66 7.82 -3.75 -13.61
C LEU A 66 6.38 -3.33 -13.86
N ALA A 67 5.83 -3.60 -15.05
CA ALA A 67 4.44 -3.31 -15.36
C ALA A 67 3.50 -4.05 -14.40
N SER A 68 3.77 -5.33 -14.16
CA SER A 68 2.98 -6.14 -13.22
C SER A 68 3.04 -5.59 -11.80
N TYR A 69 4.21 -5.16 -11.34
CA TYR A 69 4.40 -4.55 -10.02
C TYR A 69 3.68 -3.21 -9.89
N ILE A 70 3.82 -2.33 -10.89
CA ILE A 70 3.14 -1.01 -10.95
C ILE A 70 1.62 -1.19 -10.96
N ILE A 71 1.09 -2.11 -11.75
CA ILE A 71 -0.36 -2.40 -11.80
C ILE A 71 -0.83 -2.93 -10.45
N LYS A 72 -0.07 -3.85 -9.83
CA LYS A 72 -0.42 -4.43 -8.53
C LYS A 72 -0.51 -3.37 -7.43
N TYR A 73 0.40 -2.39 -7.43
CA TYR A 73 0.48 -1.34 -6.42
C TYR A 73 0.09 0.06 -6.94
N TRP A 74 -0.76 0.11 -7.97
CA TRP A 74 -1.13 1.35 -8.67
C TRP A 74 -1.51 2.49 -7.73
N MET A 75 -2.33 2.19 -6.72
CA MET A 75 -2.80 3.18 -5.75
C MET A 75 -1.67 3.88 -4.99
N ALA A 76 -0.57 3.16 -4.72
CA ALA A 76 0.60 3.73 -4.06
C ALA A 76 1.28 4.76 -4.97
N PHE A 77 1.33 4.50 -6.26
CA PHE A 77 1.97 5.37 -7.23
C PHE A 77 1.09 6.55 -7.64
N ALA A 78 -0.21 6.33 -7.84
CA ALA A 78 -1.16 7.37 -8.21
C ALA A 78 -1.37 8.42 -7.10
N TYR A 79 -1.14 8.07 -5.83
CA TYR A 79 -1.33 8.99 -4.69
C TYR A 79 -0.16 9.01 -3.70
N PRO A 80 1.06 9.39 -4.12
CA PRO A 80 2.28 9.32 -3.31
C PRO A 80 2.18 10.05 -1.97
N VAL A 81 1.50 11.19 -1.97
CA VAL A 81 1.46 12.12 -0.83
C VAL A 81 0.48 11.63 0.25
N THR A 82 -0.49 10.78 -0.13
CA THR A 82 -1.56 10.32 0.76
C THR A 82 -1.52 8.83 1.06
N SER A 83 -0.75 8.02 0.32
CA SER A 83 -0.64 6.57 0.53
C SER A 83 -0.21 6.23 1.95
N TRP A 84 0.85 6.85 2.48
CA TRP A 84 1.32 6.58 3.85
C TRP A 84 0.25 6.88 4.92
N LYS A 85 -0.52 7.97 4.73
CA LYS A 85 -1.63 8.34 5.65
C LYS A 85 -2.73 7.28 5.59
N LYS A 86 -3.06 6.81 4.38
CA LYS A 86 -4.05 5.76 4.16
C LYS A 86 -3.59 4.44 4.80
N GLN A 87 -2.32 4.07 4.66
CA GLN A 87 -1.74 2.90 5.33
C GLN A 87 -1.88 3.02 6.85
N ARG A 88 -1.42 4.12 7.45
CA ARG A 88 -1.52 4.34 8.90
C ARG A 88 -2.96 4.28 9.41
N ASN A 89 -3.90 4.88 8.67
CA ASN A 89 -5.31 4.83 9.01
C ASN A 89 -5.84 3.39 8.95
N SER A 90 -5.51 2.63 7.90
CA SER A 90 -5.86 1.21 7.80
C SER A 90 -5.28 0.39 8.95
N VAL A 91 -4.04 0.68 9.39
CA VAL A 91 -3.42 0.01 10.54
C VAL A 91 -4.22 0.20 11.81
N ILE A 92 -4.51 1.46 12.14
CA ILE A 92 -5.30 1.81 13.32
C ILE A 92 -6.66 1.11 13.26
N LEU A 93 -7.33 1.16 12.10
CA LEU A 93 -8.69 0.67 11.96
C LEU A 93 -8.80 -0.86 11.94
N TYR A 94 -7.84 -1.59 11.38
CA TYR A 94 -7.89 -3.05 11.47
C TYR A 94 -7.64 -3.53 12.90
N LEU A 95 -6.72 -2.89 13.64
CA LEU A 95 -6.48 -3.21 15.05
C LEU A 95 -7.72 -2.93 15.88
N THR A 96 -8.36 -1.78 15.68
CA THR A 96 -9.65 -1.46 16.30
C THR A 96 -10.72 -2.48 15.92
N SER A 97 -10.75 -2.92 14.66
CA SER A 97 -11.75 -3.90 14.20
C SER A 97 -11.57 -5.26 14.87
N PHE A 98 -10.33 -5.76 14.96
CA PHE A 98 -10.06 -7.02 15.64
C PHE A 98 -10.32 -6.95 17.13
N PHE A 99 -9.97 -5.82 17.77
CA PHE A 99 -10.30 -5.59 19.17
C PHE A 99 -11.82 -5.63 19.41
N LEU A 100 -12.60 -4.86 18.65
CA LEU A 100 -14.06 -4.85 18.76
C LEU A 100 -14.67 -6.20 18.39
N GLY A 101 -14.12 -6.89 17.39
CA GLY A 101 -14.52 -8.25 17.03
C GLY A 101 -14.41 -9.20 18.21
N THR A 102 -13.26 -9.20 18.89
CA THR A 102 -13.03 -9.99 20.10
C THR A 102 -14.02 -9.62 21.22
N VAL A 103 -14.23 -8.32 21.47
CA VAL A 103 -15.18 -7.86 22.50
C VAL A 103 -16.61 -8.34 22.18
N TYR A 104 -17.06 -8.23 20.94
CA TYR A 104 -18.40 -8.69 20.55
C TYR A 104 -18.57 -10.20 20.70
N PHE A 105 -17.52 -11.00 20.48
CA PHE A 105 -17.56 -12.43 20.77
C PHE A 105 -17.71 -12.73 22.27
N PHE A 106 -17.04 -11.96 23.14
CA PHE A 106 -17.19 -12.10 24.59
C PHE A 106 -18.59 -11.71 25.09
N GLU A 107 -19.25 -10.78 24.41
CA GLU A 107 -20.63 -10.35 24.69
C GLU A 107 -21.69 -11.18 23.93
N GLU A 108 -21.31 -12.33 23.36
CA GLU A 108 -22.20 -13.23 22.58
C GLU A 108 -22.83 -12.59 21.33
N LEU A 109 -22.34 -11.43 20.89
CA LEU A 109 -22.74 -10.71 19.67
C LEU A 109 -21.98 -11.24 18.45
N PHE A 110 -22.11 -12.54 18.16
CA PHE A 110 -21.31 -13.24 17.16
C PHE A 110 -21.38 -12.62 15.75
N VAL A 111 -22.58 -12.22 15.30
CA VAL A 111 -22.76 -11.62 13.96
C VAL A 111 -21.97 -10.31 13.83
N ALA A 112 -22.07 -9.44 14.84
CA ALA A 112 -21.31 -8.19 14.87
C ALA A 112 -19.80 -8.47 14.93
N GLY A 113 -19.39 -9.45 15.73
CA GLY A 113 -18.01 -9.91 15.81
C GLY A 113 -17.46 -10.35 14.45
N THR A 114 -18.18 -11.20 13.73
CA THR A 114 -17.77 -11.68 12.39
C THR A 114 -17.65 -10.55 11.38
N VAL A 115 -18.59 -9.60 11.39
CA VAL A 115 -18.52 -8.40 10.51
C VAL A 115 -17.25 -7.60 10.81
N MET A 116 -16.92 -7.40 12.09
CA MET A 116 -15.71 -6.67 12.49
C MET A 116 -14.43 -7.41 12.11
N PHE A 117 -14.37 -8.73 12.26
CA PHE A 117 -13.22 -9.51 11.79
C PHE A 117 -13.07 -9.41 10.26
N THR A 118 -14.16 -9.45 9.52
CA THR A 118 -14.15 -9.31 8.05
C THR A 118 -13.66 -7.93 7.62
N ALA A 119 -14.16 -6.86 8.26
CA ALA A 119 -13.71 -5.50 8.02
C ALA A 119 -12.23 -5.33 8.39
N GLY A 120 -11.81 -5.86 9.54
CA GLY A 120 -10.42 -5.87 9.99
C GLY A 120 -9.50 -6.58 9.00
N TYR A 121 -9.92 -7.73 8.48
CA TYR A 121 -9.15 -8.47 7.48
C TYR A 121 -8.97 -7.67 6.18
N ALA A 122 -10.03 -7.04 5.68
CA ALA A 122 -9.95 -6.19 4.49
C ALA A 122 -9.02 -4.98 4.71
N LEU A 123 -9.12 -4.34 5.87
CA LEU A 123 -8.28 -3.20 6.25
C LEU A 123 -6.81 -3.58 6.46
N TYR A 124 -6.56 -4.78 7.00
CA TYR A 124 -5.23 -5.35 7.14
C TYR A 124 -4.57 -5.54 5.76
N HIS A 125 -5.25 -6.20 4.82
CA HIS A 125 -4.76 -6.35 3.45
C HIS A 125 -4.53 -5.02 2.74
N MET A 126 -5.43 -4.07 2.97
CA MET A 126 -5.26 -2.70 2.47
C MET A 126 -3.98 -2.05 3.04
N SER A 127 -3.72 -2.21 4.35
CA SER A 127 -2.54 -1.64 5.01
C SER A 127 -1.22 -2.17 4.44
N LEU A 128 -1.19 -3.43 4.02
CA LEU A 128 0.00 -4.04 3.40
C LEU A 128 0.23 -3.55 1.98
N ARG A 129 -0.83 -3.20 1.25
CA ARG A 129 -0.76 -2.93 -0.20
C ARG A 129 -0.65 -1.46 -0.57
N VAL A 130 -1.26 -0.56 0.22
CA VAL A 130 -1.47 0.85 -0.13
C VAL A 130 -0.20 1.67 -0.33
N ASP A 131 0.88 1.33 0.37
CA ASP A 131 2.16 2.04 0.24
C ASP A 131 3.34 1.05 0.14
N ARG A 132 3.04 -0.18 -0.32
CA ARG A 132 4.01 -1.29 -0.36
C ARG A 132 5.34 -0.89 -1.03
N PRO A 133 5.36 -0.31 -2.24
CA PRO A 133 6.63 -0.02 -2.93
C PRO A 133 7.57 0.86 -2.11
N ARG A 134 7.05 1.91 -1.47
CA ARG A 134 7.87 2.81 -0.63
C ARG A 134 8.29 2.15 0.68
N SER A 135 7.37 1.40 1.31
CA SER A 135 7.69 0.66 2.54
C SER A 135 8.73 -0.44 2.33
N VAL A 136 8.71 -1.09 1.16
CA VAL A 136 9.67 -2.11 0.78
C VAL A 136 11.02 -1.46 0.49
N TYR A 137 11.04 -0.40 -0.32
CA TYR A 137 12.27 0.34 -0.63
C TYR A 137 12.97 0.88 0.62
N ALA A 138 12.20 1.40 1.58
CA ALA A 138 12.73 1.92 2.85
C ALA A 138 13.16 0.82 3.85
N ASN A 139 12.86 -0.45 3.58
CA ASN A 139 13.21 -1.54 4.49
C ASN A 139 14.65 -2.02 4.24
N GLN A 140 15.53 -1.76 5.21
CA GLN A 140 16.93 -2.13 5.17
C GLN A 140 17.15 -3.64 5.20
N GLU A 141 16.29 -4.41 5.90
CA GLU A 141 16.39 -5.86 5.94
C GLU A 141 16.19 -6.46 4.54
N LEU A 142 15.16 -6.01 3.81
CA LEU A 142 14.92 -6.47 2.43
C LEU A 142 16.03 -6.07 1.45
N ARG A 143 16.76 -5.00 1.77
CA ARG A 143 17.92 -4.55 1.00
C ARG A 143 19.13 -5.44 1.29
N GLU A 144 19.46 -5.68 2.55
CA GLU A 144 20.70 -6.35 2.95
C GLU A 144 20.59 -7.88 2.99
N ASP A 145 19.38 -8.44 2.88
CA ASP A 145 19.14 -9.88 2.89
C ASP A 145 19.74 -10.55 1.65
N THR A 146 20.97 -11.03 1.81
CA THR A 146 21.73 -11.81 0.83
C THR A 146 21.37 -13.30 0.84
N GLU A 147 20.60 -13.76 1.83
CA GLU A 147 20.19 -15.16 1.95
C GLU A 147 18.84 -15.43 1.28
N CYS A 148 17.96 -14.42 1.19
CA CYS A 148 16.65 -14.52 0.54
C CYS A 148 16.58 -13.75 -0.78
N GLU A 149 16.83 -14.45 -1.90
CA GLU A 149 16.71 -13.87 -3.26
C GLU A 149 15.33 -13.23 -3.53
N PHE A 150 14.27 -13.75 -2.92
CA PHE A 150 12.91 -13.20 -3.08
C PHE A 150 12.77 -11.82 -2.42
N ALA A 151 13.32 -11.64 -1.22
CA ALA A 151 13.27 -10.38 -0.48
C ALA A 151 14.04 -9.30 -1.24
N ARG A 152 15.26 -9.62 -1.67
CA ARG A 152 16.10 -8.73 -2.47
C ARG A 152 15.43 -8.37 -3.79
N ARG A 153 14.84 -9.34 -4.51
CA ARG A 153 14.13 -9.07 -5.77
C ARG A 153 12.91 -8.17 -5.58
N GLU A 154 12.15 -8.32 -4.48
CA GLU A 154 11.04 -7.41 -4.17
C GLU A 154 11.54 -5.98 -3.92
N TRP A 155 12.67 -5.83 -3.22
CA TRP A 155 13.31 -4.54 -2.99
C TRP A 155 13.75 -3.87 -4.31
N GLU A 156 14.41 -4.63 -5.19
CA GLU A 156 14.86 -4.14 -6.50
C GLU A 156 13.68 -3.70 -7.38
N LEU A 157 12.61 -4.51 -7.44
CA LEU A 157 11.38 -4.16 -8.17
C LEU A 157 10.70 -2.93 -7.58
N ALA A 158 10.68 -2.77 -6.25
CA ALA A 158 10.13 -1.60 -5.59
C ALA A 158 10.90 -0.33 -5.95
N ALA A 159 12.24 -0.37 -5.91
CA ALA A 159 13.09 0.76 -6.27
C ALA A 159 12.92 1.17 -7.75
N MET A 160 13.02 0.18 -8.65
CA MET A 160 12.88 0.42 -10.10
C MET A 160 11.47 0.90 -10.47
N SER A 161 10.42 0.38 -9.83
CA SER A 161 9.04 0.79 -10.13
C SER A 161 8.73 2.23 -9.73
N ILE A 162 9.37 2.79 -8.68
CA ILE A 162 9.25 4.21 -8.34
C ILE A 162 9.78 5.09 -9.48
N ILE A 163 10.92 4.71 -10.06
CA ILE A 163 11.53 5.44 -11.18
C ILE A 163 10.70 5.23 -12.46
N ALA A 164 10.38 3.99 -12.79
CA ALA A 164 9.60 3.62 -13.97
C ALA A 164 8.20 4.26 -13.97
N PHE A 165 7.61 4.50 -12.81
CA PHE A 165 6.34 5.24 -12.73
C PHE A 165 6.48 6.71 -13.14
N SER A 166 7.60 7.36 -12.81
CA SER A 166 7.89 8.73 -13.27
C SER A 166 8.08 8.81 -14.80
N ASP A 167 8.56 7.73 -15.44
CA ASP A 167 8.63 7.63 -16.90
C ASP A 167 7.24 7.57 -17.55
N LEU A 168 6.22 7.06 -16.85
CA LEU A 168 4.83 7.01 -17.32
C LEU A 168 4.12 8.36 -17.14
N TYR A 169 4.50 9.13 -16.12
CA TYR A 169 3.90 10.42 -15.75
C TYR A 169 4.97 11.50 -15.53
N PRO A 170 5.65 11.96 -16.59
CA PRO A 170 6.79 12.88 -16.47
C PRO A 170 6.41 14.26 -15.90
N ASP A 171 5.13 14.65 -16.05
CA ASP A 171 4.59 15.93 -15.59
C ASP A 171 4.12 15.89 -14.12
N ASP A 172 4.02 14.70 -13.51
CA ASP A 172 3.60 14.57 -12.11
C ASP A 172 4.76 14.86 -11.15
N LYS A 173 4.79 16.09 -10.62
CA LYS A 173 5.86 16.57 -9.72
C LYS A 173 6.11 15.63 -8.52
N PRO A 174 5.08 15.17 -7.76
CA PRO A 174 5.29 14.25 -6.64
C PRO A 174 5.97 12.93 -7.03
N SER A 175 5.61 12.35 -8.16
CA SER A 175 6.26 11.13 -8.67
C SER A 175 7.70 11.41 -9.10
N LYS A 176 7.96 12.56 -9.73
CA LYS A 176 9.31 12.98 -10.13
C LYS A 176 10.21 13.23 -8.94
N ASP A 177 9.72 13.92 -7.90
CA ASP A 177 10.48 14.17 -6.67
C ASP A 177 10.82 12.86 -5.95
N SER A 178 9.88 11.92 -5.90
CA SER A 178 10.11 10.57 -5.34
C SER A 178 11.17 9.82 -6.15
N SER A 179 11.11 9.87 -7.48
CA SER A 179 12.11 9.25 -8.35
C SER A 179 13.50 9.87 -8.17
N ASN A 180 13.59 11.20 -8.04
CA ASN A 180 14.87 11.89 -7.86
C ASN A 180 15.57 11.46 -6.57
N GLN A 181 14.82 11.30 -5.47
CA GLN A 181 15.38 10.79 -4.21
C GLN A 181 15.90 9.36 -4.35
N VAL A 182 15.17 8.50 -5.07
CA VAL A 182 15.57 7.10 -5.30
C VAL A 182 16.79 7.02 -6.23
N LEU A 183 16.94 7.95 -7.17
CA LEU A 183 18.09 8.05 -8.07
C LEU A 183 19.41 8.41 -7.37
N GLU A 184 19.36 9.03 -6.18
CA GLU A 184 20.55 9.37 -5.42
C GLU A 184 21.23 8.13 -4.79
N ASP A 185 20.47 7.06 -4.57
CA ASP A 185 20.95 5.82 -3.95
C ASP A 185 21.93 5.06 -4.87
N ALA A 186 23.10 4.72 -4.32
CA ALA A 186 24.17 4.03 -5.03
C ALA A 186 23.75 2.63 -5.53
N ASP A 187 23.00 1.88 -4.74
CA ASP A 187 22.54 0.53 -5.13
C ASP A 187 21.54 0.63 -6.28
N VAL A 188 20.70 1.66 -6.27
CA VAL A 188 19.75 1.91 -7.35
C VAL A 188 20.47 2.28 -8.65
N LYS A 189 21.55 3.07 -8.58
CA LYS A 189 22.36 3.37 -9.78
C LYS A 189 22.91 2.11 -10.43
N LEU A 190 23.34 1.13 -9.65
CA LEU A 190 23.78 -0.18 -10.15
C LEU A 190 22.62 -0.95 -10.81
N LEU A 191 21.42 -0.94 -10.20
CA LEU A 191 20.22 -1.54 -10.80
C LEU A 191 19.86 -0.90 -12.14
N LEU A 192 19.94 0.43 -12.24
CA LEU A 192 19.65 1.15 -13.48
C LEU A 192 20.65 0.81 -14.58
N ALA A 193 21.95 0.71 -14.27
CA ALA A 193 22.95 0.27 -15.24
C ALA A 193 22.67 -1.16 -15.75
N LYS A 194 22.07 -2.02 -14.93
CA LYS A 194 21.70 -3.40 -15.29
C LYS A 194 20.39 -3.51 -16.06
N HIS A 195 19.41 -2.66 -15.77
CA HIS A 195 18.02 -2.84 -16.23
C HIS A 195 17.49 -1.77 -17.19
N ARG A 196 18.08 -0.56 -17.21
CA ARG A 196 17.60 0.57 -18.02
C ARG A 196 18.51 0.83 -19.23
N TYR A 197 17.92 0.85 -20.42
CA TYR A 197 18.67 0.97 -21.69
C TYR A 197 19.46 2.28 -21.79
N ASP A 198 18.87 3.40 -21.37
CA ASP A 198 19.51 4.73 -21.38
C ASP A 198 20.77 4.80 -20.48
N ASN A 199 20.90 3.89 -19.52
CA ASN A 199 22.00 3.85 -18.55
C ASN A 199 23.05 2.78 -18.90
N GLY A 200 23.03 2.25 -20.12
CA GLY A 200 24.02 1.28 -20.60
C GLY A 200 23.63 -0.18 -20.41
N ALA A 201 22.42 -0.48 -19.93
CA ALA A 201 21.89 -1.84 -20.05
C ALA A 201 21.79 -2.14 -21.54
N SER A 202 22.49 -3.17 -22.01
CA SER A 202 22.32 -3.69 -23.36
C SER A 202 22.12 -5.19 -23.24
N TRP A 203 20.97 -5.64 -23.74
CA TRP A 203 20.76 -7.03 -24.06
C TRP A 203 20.63 -7.07 -25.57
N LEU A 204 21.78 -7.13 -26.23
CA LEU A 204 21.91 -7.69 -27.58
C LEU A 204 21.85 -9.21 -27.46
#